data_AF-A0A7H2YY10-F1
#
_entry.id   AF-A0A7H2YY10-F1
#
_cell.length_a   1.000
_cell.length_b   1.000
_cell.length_c   1.000
_cell.angle_alpha   90.00
_cell.angle_beta   90.00
_cell.angle_gamma   90.00
#
_symmetry.space_group_name_H-M   'P 1'
#
loop_
_entity.id
_entity.type
_entity.pdbx_description
1 polymer ?
#
loop_
_entity_poly.entity_id
_entity_poly.type
_entity_poly.pdbx_seq_one_letter_code
_entity_poly.pdbx_strand_id
1 'polypeptide(L)' 'MKKLIFVCLMGLAVTNAFAHSGGTDSSGCHTNSKTGDRHCH' A
#
# COMPACT_ATOMS: atom_id res chain seq x y z
N MET A 1 -5.04 30.86 -16.47
CA MET A 1 -4.49 30.93 -15.10
C MET A 1 -5.33 30.16 -14.08
N LYS A 2 -6.64 30.43 -13.92
CA LYS A 2 -7.51 29.68 -12.98
C LYS A 2 -7.54 28.16 -13.19
N LYS A 3 -7.55 27.71 -14.45
CA LYS A 3 -7.52 26.27 -14.78
C LYS A 3 -6.24 25.55 -14.33
N LEU A 4 -5.11 26.26 -14.34
CA LEU A 4 -3.82 25.70 -13.89
C LEU A 4 -3.80 25.55 -12.36
N ILE A 5 -4.34 26.54 -11.64
CA ILE A 5 -4.46 26.47 -10.17
C ILE A 5 -5.34 25.27 -9.77
N PHE A 6 -6.44 25.04 -10.49
CA PHE A 6 -7.33 23.92 -10.23
C PHE A 6 -6.66 22.55 -10.45
N VAL A 7 -5.88 22.42 -11.53
CA VAL A 7 -5.09 21.20 -11.81
C VAL A 7 -4.02 20.96 -10.74
N CYS A 8 -3.31 22.00 -10.30
CA CYS A 8 -2.34 21.88 -9.22
C CYS A 8 -2.98 21.45 -7.89
N LEU A 9 -4.16 21.96 -7.54
CA LEU A 9 -4.85 21.58 -6.31
C LEU A 9 -5.29 20.12 -6.30
N MET A 10 -5.78 19.59 -7.43
CA MET A 10 -6.16 18.18 -7.56
C MET A 10 -4.96 17.22 -7.43
N GLY A 11 -3.78 17.63 -7.89
CA GLY A 11 -2.57 16.81 -7.81
C GLY A 11 -2.06 16.56 -6.38
N LEU A 12 -2.43 17.42 -5.43
CA LEU A 12 -1.99 17.31 -4.03
C LEU A 12 -2.87 16.37 -3.18
N ALA A 13 -4.04 15.95 -3.68
CA ALA A 13 -5.02 15.19 -2.89
C ALA A 13 -4.77 13.65 -2.88
N VAL A 14 -3.80 13.15 -3.65
CA VAL A 14 -3.66 11.71 -3.94
C VAL A 14 -2.60 10.96 -3.12
N THR A 15 -2.05 11.55 -2.06
CA THR A 15 -0.86 10.98 -1.38
C THR A 15 -1.14 9.98 -0.26
N ASN A 16 -2.40 9.63 0.02
CA ASN A 16 -2.73 8.73 1.14
C ASN A 16 -2.77 7.27 0.68
N ALA A 17 -1.61 6.60 0.70
CA ALA A 17 -1.53 5.14 0.58
C ALA A 17 -1.45 4.52 1.97
N PHE A 18 -2.49 3.79 2.37
CA PHE A 18 -2.50 3.06 3.64
C PHE A 18 -1.69 1.77 3.51
N ALA A 19 -0.62 1.63 4.29
CA ALA A 19 0.11 0.37 4.36
C ALA A 19 -0.79 -0.72 4.97
N HIS A 20 -0.91 -1.84 4.28
CA HIS A 20 -1.64 -3.04 4.70
C HIS A 20 -0.64 -4.18 4.93
N SER A 21 -0.93 -5.12 5.83
CA SER A 21 -0.03 -6.21 6.25
C SER A 21 0.34 -7.23 5.15
N GLY A 22 -0.16 -7.08 3.93
CA GLY A 22 0.22 -7.93 2.79
C GLY A 22 -0.15 -9.41 2.94
N GLY A 23 -1.08 -9.75 3.84
CA GLY A 23 -1.48 -11.14 4.08
C GLY A 23 -0.58 -11.90 5.07
N THR A 24 0.22 -11.18 5.86
CA THR A 24 0.94 -11.74 7.00
C THR A 24 0.04 -11.84 8.25
N ASP A 25 0.36 -12.77 9.14
CA ASP A 25 -0.29 -12.90 10.45
C ASP A 25 0.09 -11.76 11.41
N SER A 26 -0.44 -11.80 12.64
CA SER A 26 -0.10 -10.81 13.68
C SER A 26 1.39 -10.74 14.03
N SER A 27 2.17 -11.74 13.61
CA SER A 27 3.61 -11.87 13.84
C SER A 27 4.44 -11.37 12.65
N GLY A 28 3.81 -10.94 11.55
CA GLY A 28 4.50 -10.57 10.31
C GLY A 28 4.85 -11.76 9.41
N CYS A 29 4.29 -12.94 9.66
CA CYS A 29 4.65 -14.17 8.95
C CYS A 29 3.53 -14.69 8.03
N HIS A 30 3.90 -15.30 6.90
CA HIS A 30 2.99 -15.99 5.98
C HIS A 30 3.52 -17.38 5.60
N THR A 31 2.61 -18.28 5.22
CA THR A 31 2.98 -19.61 4.71
C THR A 31 2.73 -19.62 3.21
N ASN A 32 3.75 -20.01 2.44
CA ASN A 32 3.63 -20.16 1.00
C ASN A 32 2.73 -21.36 0.67
N SER A 33 1.65 -21.15 -0.06
CA SER A 33 0.68 -22.21 -0.40
C SER A 33 1.23 -23.23 -1.41
N LYS A 34 2.30 -22.91 -2.14
CA LYS A 34 2.91 -23.80 -3.14
C LYS A 34 4.00 -24.68 -2.56
N THR A 35 4.82 -24.14 -1.65
CA THR A 35 5.98 -24.85 -1.09
C THR A 35 5.78 -25.29 0.35
N GLY A 36 4.85 -24.67 1.08
CA GLY A 36 4.66 -24.88 2.51
C GLY A 36 5.64 -24.08 3.39
N ASP A 37 6.57 -23.33 2.80
CA ASP A 37 7.58 -22.60 3.55
C ASP A 37 6.95 -21.45 4.35
N ARG A 38 7.41 -21.28 5.60
CA ARG A 38 7.04 -20.14 6.43
C ARG A 38 8.06 -19.01 6.22
N HIS A 39 7.57 -17.85 5.84
CA HIS A 39 8.38 -16.65 5.64
C HIS A 39 7.86 -15.53 6.54
N CYS A 40 8.76 -14.89 7.29
CA CYS A 40 8.45 -13.75 8.14
C CYS A 40 9.08 -12.49 7.56
N HIS A 41 8.31 -11.42 7.50
CA HIS A 41 8.69 -10.10 7.01
C HIS A 41 9.08 -9.15 8.13
#